data_AF-A0A957IXK1-F1
#
_entry.id   AF-A0A957IXK1-F1
#
_cell.length_a   1.000
_cell.length_b   1.000
_cell.length_c   1.000
_cell.angle_alpha   90.00
_cell.angle_beta   90.00
_cell.angle_gamma   90.00
#
_symmetry.space_group_name_H-M   'P 1'
#
loop_
_entity.id
_entity.type
_entity.pdbx_description
1 polymer ?
#
loop_
_entity_poly.entity_id
_entity_poly.type
_entity_poly.pdbx_seq_one_letter_code
_entity_poly.pdbx_strand_id
1 'polypeptide(L)'
;LRLGPLPETAVAHLIRQLAAAELPRISRQVWQLTQGNPFYVIAVLQHLFETGRLLVDGAGRWQAVGETAVSLPPTLRDAVAARLARLRPDQRQVFDLTAVAGGGIDFEPLQRASRLAEEALLDVVDELIAAGLLVEPRRPGLPAIAVAHDLYREVALETLTAARQRRYTRQLAA
;
A
#
# COMPACT_ATOMS: atom_id res chain seq x y z
N LEU A 1 -1.37 -18.55 -10.39
CA LEU A 1 -1.97 -18.21 -9.08
C LEU A 1 -1.67 -16.76 -8.76
N ARG A 2 -2.69 -15.89 -8.61
CA ARG A 2 -2.51 -14.56 -8.02
C ARG A 2 -2.90 -14.67 -6.54
N LEU A 3 -1.93 -14.51 -5.65
CA LEU A 3 -2.20 -14.48 -4.21
C LEU A 3 -2.67 -13.06 -3.86
N GLY A 4 -3.94 -12.94 -3.46
CA GLY A 4 -4.47 -11.69 -2.93
C GLY A 4 -3.95 -11.42 -1.51
N PRO A 5 -4.28 -10.24 -0.93
CA PRO A 5 -3.93 -9.94 0.44
C PRO A 5 -4.52 -10.96 1.42
N LEU A 6 -3.79 -11.23 2.51
CA LEU A 6 -4.23 -12.13 3.56
C LEU A 6 -5.39 -11.50 4.37
N PRO A 7 -6.47 -12.24 4.62
CA PRO A 7 -7.49 -11.78 5.55
C PRO A 7 -6.92 -11.65 6.97
N GLU A 8 -7.54 -10.81 7.81
CA GLU A 8 -7.09 -10.56 9.19
C GLU A 8 -6.91 -11.87 9.98
N THR A 9 -7.83 -12.82 9.79
CA THR A 9 -7.78 -14.14 10.42
C THR A 9 -6.55 -14.96 10.00
N ALA A 10 -6.11 -14.83 8.74
CA ALA A 10 -4.89 -15.51 8.26
C ALA A 10 -3.63 -14.86 8.82
N VAL A 11 -3.59 -13.51 8.93
CA VAL A 11 -2.47 -12.82 9.57
C VAL A 11 -2.39 -13.16 11.06
N ALA A 12 -3.53 -13.19 11.76
CA ALA A 12 -3.59 -13.61 13.15
C ALA A 12 -3.14 -15.06 13.34
N HIS A 13 -3.56 -15.97 12.45
CA HIS A 13 -3.13 -17.35 12.47
C HIS A 13 -1.62 -17.50 12.25
N LEU A 14 -1.07 -16.79 11.26
CA LEU A 14 0.37 -16.76 10.98
C LEU A 14 1.16 -16.29 12.20
N ILE A 15 0.77 -15.14 12.78
CA ILE A 15 1.45 -14.59 13.96
C ILE A 15 1.38 -15.56 15.12
N ARG A 16 0.23 -16.18 15.37
CA ARG A 16 0.10 -17.18 16.44
C ARG A 16 1.03 -18.39 16.24
N GLN A 17 1.14 -18.89 15.01
CA GLN A 17 2.02 -20.02 14.71
C GLN A 17 3.50 -19.66 14.91
N LEU A 18 3.91 -18.44 14.54
CA LEU A 18 5.28 -17.97 14.73
C LEU A 18 5.59 -17.62 16.19
N ALA A 19 4.61 -17.03 16.89
CA ALA A 19 4.77 -16.51 18.24
C ALA A 19 4.69 -17.57 19.33
N ALA A 20 4.12 -18.75 19.03
CA ALA A 20 3.68 -19.72 20.02
C ALA A 20 2.86 -19.08 21.17
N ALA A 21 2.14 -18.00 20.87
CA ALA A 21 1.37 -17.17 21.79
C ALA A 21 0.25 -16.42 21.06
N GLU A 22 -0.81 -16.06 21.79
CA GLU A 22 -1.90 -15.24 21.27
C GLU A 22 -1.55 -13.75 21.44
N LEU A 23 -1.38 -13.04 20.33
CA LEU A 23 -1.05 -11.61 20.29
C LEU A 23 -2.12 -10.80 19.52
N PRO A 24 -3.39 -10.81 19.95
CA PRO A 24 -4.51 -10.28 19.16
C PRO A 24 -4.37 -8.78 18.82
N ARG A 25 -3.79 -7.98 19.73
CA ARG A 25 -3.52 -6.55 19.49
C ARG A 25 -2.49 -6.36 18.36
N ILE A 26 -1.36 -7.07 18.43
CA ILE A 26 -0.31 -7.01 17.40
C ILE A 26 -0.86 -7.53 16.07
N SER A 27 -1.56 -8.66 16.06
CA SER A 27 -2.15 -9.22 14.85
C SER A 27 -3.07 -8.24 14.14
N ARG A 28 -3.96 -7.58 14.88
CA ARG A 28 -4.85 -6.56 14.33
C ARG A 28 -4.09 -5.36 13.81
N GLN A 29 -3.15 -4.82 14.58
CA GLN A 29 -2.37 -3.64 14.18
C GLN A 29 -1.51 -3.92 12.94
N VAL A 30 -0.85 -5.09 12.88
CA VAL A 30 -0.08 -5.52 11.71
C VAL A 30 -1.00 -5.67 10.51
N TRP A 31 -2.16 -6.32 10.65
CA TRP A 31 -3.09 -6.43 9.53
C TRP A 31 -3.61 -5.06 9.06
N GLN A 32 -4.03 -4.18 9.97
CA GLN A 32 -4.49 -2.82 9.65
C GLN A 32 -3.44 -2.02 8.90
N LEU A 33 -2.17 -2.13 9.30
CA LEU A 33 -1.08 -1.37 8.71
C LEU A 33 -0.64 -1.92 7.35
N THR A 34 -0.74 -3.22 7.16
CA THR A 34 -0.23 -3.94 5.98
C THR A 34 -1.32 -4.31 4.97
N GLN A 35 -2.58 -4.14 5.37
CA GLN A 35 -3.77 -4.60 4.66
C GLN A 35 -3.67 -6.06 4.21
N GLY A 36 -2.94 -6.89 4.96
CA GLY A 36 -2.71 -8.30 4.66
C GLY A 36 -1.65 -8.58 3.60
N ASN A 37 -0.88 -7.60 3.13
CA ASN A 37 0.22 -7.84 2.21
C ASN A 37 1.32 -8.68 2.93
N PRO A 38 1.58 -9.94 2.52
CA PRO A 38 2.51 -10.82 3.23
C PRO A 38 3.92 -10.25 3.38
N PHE A 39 4.41 -9.54 2.35
CA PHE A 39 5.72 -8.91 2.38
C PHE A 39 5.78 -7.81 3.45
N TYR A 40 4.70 -7.02 3.57
CA TYR A 40 4.62 -5.94 4.57
C TYR A 40 4.42 -6.52 5.97
N VAL A 41 3.64 -7.59 6.12
CA VAL A 41 3.48 -8.31 7.40
C VAL A 41 4.84 -8.73 7.94
N ILE A 42 5.67 -9.39 7.12
CA ILE A 42 7.01 -9.83 7.52
C ILE A 42 7.89 -8.63 7.89
N ALA A 43 7.92 -7.58 7.06
CA ALA A 43 8.75 -6.40 7.29
C ALA A 43 8.36 -5.67 8.60
N VAL A 44 7.06 -5.54 8.88
CA VAL A 44 6.58 -4.94 10.14
C VAL A 44 6.95 -5.81 11.33
N LEU A 45 6.79 -7.14 11.25
CA LEU A 45 7.17 -8.04 12.34
C LEU A 45 8.68 -7.98 12.63
N GLN A 46 9.52 -8.00 11.59
CA GLN A 46 10.98 -7.83 11.72
C GLN A 46 11.33 -6.52 12.42
N HIS A 47 10.70 -5.42 12.00
CA HIS A 47 10.92 -4.11 12.59
C HIS A 47 10.50 -4.03 14.07
N LEU A 48 9.44 -4.73 14.46
CA LEU A 48 9.05 -4.82 15.87
C LEU A 48 10.11 -5.56 16.72
N PHE A 49 10.78 -6.56 16.17
CA PHE A 49 11.90 -7.22 16.86
C PHE A 49 13.13 -6.31 16.93
N GLU A 50 13.51 -5.67 15.82
CA GLU A 50 14.66 -4.76 15.76
C GLU A 50 14.54 -3.58 16.73
N THR A 51 13.33 -3.08 16.95
CA THR A 51 13.04 -1.96 17.86
C THR A 51 12.75 -2.38 19.29
N GLY A 52 12.87 -3.68 19.61
CA GLY A 52 12.59 -4.23 20.95
C GLY A 52 11.13 -4.12 21.38
N ARG A 53 10.21 -3.98 20.42
CA ARG A 53 8.76 -3.92 20.62
C ARG A 53 8.12 -5.31 20.66
N LEU A 54 8.74 -6.28 20.01
CA LEU A 54 8.55 -7.71 20.21
C LEU A 54 9.86 -8.32 20.72
N LEU A 55 9.74 -9.20 21.71
CA LEU A 55 10.86 -9.97 22.26
C LEU A 55 10.48 -11.45 22.29
N VAL A 56 11.48 -12.33 22.35
CA VAL A 56 11.27 -13.76 22.59
C VAL A 56 11.64 -14.08 24.04
N ASP A 57 10.72 -14.71 24.76
CA ASP A 57 10.95 -15.12 26.14
C ASP A 57 11.79 -16.41 26.24
N GLY A 58 12.17 -16.80 27.47
CA GLY A 58 12.97 -17.99 27.70
C GLY A 58 12.30 -19.32 27.29
N ALA A 59 11.00 -19.31 26.99
CA ALA A 59 10.25 -20.45 26.48
C ALA A 59 10.00 -20.37 24.96
N GLY A 60 10.61 -19.41 24.26
CA GLY A 60 10.46 -19.23 22.82
C GLY A 60 9.18 -18.51 22.39
N ARG A 61 8.40 -17.95 23.32
CA ARG A 61 7.16 -17.24 23.00
C ARG A 61 7.42 -15.77 22.75
N TRP A 62 6.69 -15.18 21.80
CA TRP A 62 6.79 -13.75 21.56
C TRP A 62 6.03 -12.97 22.63
N GLN A 63 6.63 -11.88 23.10
CA GLN A 63 6.06 -10.95 24.05
C GLN A 63 6.09 -9.53 23.48
N ALA A 64 4.95 -8.86 23.50
CA ALA A 64 4.86 -7.43 23.14
C ALA A 64 5.26 -6.56 24.34
N VAL A 65 6.08 -5.54 24.08
CA VAL A 65 6.61 -4.66 25.13
C VAL A 65 5.87 -3.32 25.12
N GLY A 66 5.23 -2.98 26.25
CA GLY A 66 4.55 -1.70 26.47
C GLY A 66 3.29 -1.49 25.61
N GLU A 67 2.87 -0.24 25.46
CA GLU A 67 1.87 0.14 24.46
C GLU A 67 2.52 0.17 23.08
N THR A 68 2.55 -0.98 22.43
CA THR A 68 3.10 -1.13 21.08
C THR A 68 2.25 -0.37 20.07
N ALA A 69 2.68 0.83 19.71
CA ALA A 69 2.26 1.45 18.45
C ALA A 69 3.06 0.78 17.33
N VAL A 70 2.39 0.01 16.48
CA VAL A 70 3.01 -0.61 15.31
C VAL A 70 3.13 0.44 14.22
N SER A 71 4.33 0.66 13.71
CA SER A 71 4.61 1.58 12.60
C SER A 71 5.27 0.85 11.45
N LEU A 72 5.17 1.45 10.26
CA LEU A 72 5.85 0.90 9.09
C LEU A 72 7.36 1.16 9.22
N PRO A 73 8.20 0.19 8.82
CA PRO A 73 9.65 0.39 8.81
C PRO A 73 10.02 1.47 7.79
N PRO A 74 11.01 2.35 8.08
CA PRO A 74 11.51 3.33 7.11
C PRO A 74 11.99 2.66 5.81
N THR A 75 12.62 1.50 5.92
CA THR A 75 13.09 0.69 4.78
C THR A 75 11.97 0.29 3.82
N LEU A 76 10.74 0.15 4.31
CA LEU A 76 9.59 -0.14 3.47
C LEU A 76 9.16 1.09 2.66
N ARG A 77 9.18 2.28 3.27
CA ARG A 77 8.92 3.55 2.57
C ARG A 77 9.97 3.76 1.47
N ASP A 78 11.24 3.52 1.77
CA ASP A 78 12.33 3.62 0.80
C ASP A 78 12.17 2.64 -0.37
N ALA A 79 11.79 1.40 -0.08
CA ALA A 79 11.52 0.39 -1.10
C ALA A 79 10.34 0.79 -2.03
N VAL A 80 9.28 1.37 -1.45
CA VAL A 80 8.16 1.92 -2.21
C VAL A 80 8.62 3.10 -3.07
N ALA A 81 9.37 4.05 -2.50
CA ALA A 81 9.86 5.22 -3.23
C ALA A 81 10.73 4.79 -4.42
N ALA A 82 11.64 3.85 -4.22
CA ALA A 82 12.47 3.27 -5.27
C ALA A 82 11.65 2.56 -6.35
N ARG A 83 10.56 1.86 -5.97
CA ARG A 83 9.63 1.23 -6.91
C ARG A 83 8.90 2.27 -7.76
N LEU A 84 8.35 3.31 -7.15
CA LEU A 84 7.66 4.39 -7.86
C LEU A 84 8.59 5.22 -8.75
N ALA A 85 9.88 5.32 -8.39
CA ALA A 85 10.90 6.00 -9.19
C ALA A 85 11.26 5.25 -10.48
N ARG A 86 11.00 3.93 -10.56
CA ARG A 86 11.25 3.10 -11.75
C ARG A 86 10.10 3.08 -12.76
N LEU A 87 8.95 3.67 -12.41
CA LEU A 87 7.83 3.79 -13.32
C LEU A 87 8.21 4.65 -14.53
N ARG A 88 7.73 4.24 -15.71
CA ARG A 88 7.83 5.06 -16.91
C ARG A 88 7.02 6.37 -16.73
N PRO A 89 7.30 7.44 -17.49
CA PRO A 89 6.67 8.74 -17.26
C PRO A 89 5.13 8.73 -17.32
N ASP A 90 4.55 7.96 -18.23
CA ASP A 90 3.11 7.72 -18.40
C ASP A 90 2.51 6.98 -17.20
N GLN A 91 3.13 5.87 -16.79
CA GLN A 91 2.75 5.09 -15.60
C GLN A 91 2.80 5.94 -14.33
N ARG A 92 3.88 6.72 -14.17
CA ARG A 92 4.06 7.60 -13.02
C ARG A 92 2.98 8.70 -12.99
N GLN A 93 2.67 9.28 -14.15
CA GLN A 93 1.61 10.28 -14.26
C GLN A 93 0.24 9.72 -13.87
N VAL A 94 -0.13 8.54 -14.40
CA VAL A 94 -1.41 7.90 -14.08
C VAL A 94 -1.49 7.56 -12.59
N PHE A 95 -0.43 6.97 -12.03
CA PHE A 95 -0.36 6.65 -10.61
C PHE A 95 -0.51 7.89 -9.71
N ASP A 96 0.25 8.96 -10.02
CA ASP A 96 0.22 10.21 -9.25
C ASP A 96 -1.16 10.89 -9.33
N LEU A 97 -1.84 10.86 -10.49
CA LEU A 97 -3.20 11.36 -10.63
C LEU A 97 -4.19 10.61 -9.73
N THR A 98 -4.14 9.28 -9.72
CA THR A 98 -4.97 8.46 -8.84
C THR A 98 -4.66 8.73 -7.35
N ALA A 99 -3.39 8.90 -6.99
CA ALA A 99 -2.97 9.23 -5.63
C ALA A 99 -3.51 10.61 -5.18
N VAL A 100 -3.39 11.63 -6.04
CA VAL A 100 -3.89 13.00 -5.80
C VAL A 100 -5.41 13.05 -5.73
N ALA A 101 -6.12 12.20 -6.49
CA ALA A 101 -7.58 12.07 -6.46
C ALA A 101 -8.13 11.48 -5.14
N GLY A 102 -7.27 11.17 -4.18
CA GLY A 102 -7.67 10.56 -2.90
C GLY A 102 -7.39 9.07 -2.81
N GLY A 103 -6.69 8.48 -3.79
CA GLY A 103 -6.37 7.06 -3.82
C GLY A 103 -7.33 6.22 -4.64
N GLY A 104 -8.35 6.83 -5.25
CA GLY A 104 -9.21 6.17 -6.22
C GLY A 104 -9.92 7.16 -7.12
N ILE A 105 -10.19 6.75 -8.35
CA ILE A 105 -10.74 7.58 -9.41
C ILE A 105 -11.46 6.72 -10.45
N ASP A 106 -12.52 7.26 -11.05
CA ASP A 106 -13.17 6.62 -12.19
C ASP A 106 -12.37 6.83 -13.48
N PHE A 107 -12.61 5.99 -14.47
CA PHE A 107 -11.84 5.97 -15.71
C PHE A 107 -11.94 7.29 -16.50
N GLU A 108 -13.14 7.83 -16.66
CA GLU A 108 -13.35 9.04 -17.48
C GLU A 108 -12.65 10.29 -16.90
N PRO A 109 -12.76 10.63 -15.59
CA PRO A 109 -11.95 11.70 -14.99
C PRO A 109 -10.44 11.47 -15.12
N LEU A 110 -9.98 10.22 -14.98
CA LEU A 110 -8.56 9.88 -15.12
C LEU A 110 -8.08 10.09 -16.56
N GLN A 111 -8.88 9.71 -17.55
CA GLN A 111 -8.59 9.94 -18.98
C GLN A 111 -8.47 11.43 -19.30
N ARG A 112 -9.45 12.22 -18.86
CA ARG A 112 -9.42 13.68 -19.07
C ARG A 112 -8.19 14.34 -18.42
N ALA A 113 -7.88 13.95 -17.18
CA ALA A 113 -6.78 14.53 -16.43
C ALA A 113 -5.40 14.09 -16.97
N SER A 114 -5.26 12.82 -17.38
CA SER A 114 -4.03 12.27 -17.95
C SER A 114 -3.74 12.81 -19.36
N ARG A 115 -4.78 13.13 -20.13
CA ARG A 115 -4.72 13.51 -21.55
C ARG A 115 -4.14 12.40 -22.45
N LEU A 116 -4.21 11.16 -21.99
CA LEU A 116 -3.86 10.00 -22.80
C LEU A 116 -5.06 9.60 -23.67
N ALA A 117 -4.79 9.02 -24.83
CA ALA A 117 -5.81 8.33 -25.60
C ALA A 117 -6.35 7.14 -24.78
N GLU A 118 -7.60 6.75 -25.03
CA GLU A 118 -8.28 5.68 -24.28
C GLU A 118 -7.46 4.39 -24.20
N GLU A 119 -7.06 3.88 -25.36
CA GLU A 119 -6.28 2.63 -25.45
C GLU A 119 -4.97 2.71 -24.67
N ALA A 120 -4.25 3.84 -24.79
CA ALA A 120 -3.00 4.04 -24.07
C ALA A 120 -3.19 4.13 -22.55
N LEU A 121 -4.32 4.70 -22.09
CA LEU A 121 -4.64 4.71 -20.66
C LEU A 121 -4.98 3.30 -20.16
N LEU A 122 -5.77 2.53 -20.92
CA LEU A 122 -6.09 1.15 -20.58
C LEU A 122 -4.82 0.31 -20.41
N ASP A 123 -3.90 0.38 -21.38
CA ASP A 123 -2.61 -0.31 -21.32
C ASP A 123 -1.82 0.06 -20.06
N VAL A 124 -1.73 1.36 -19.74
CA VAL A 124 -1.00 1.84 -18.55
C VAL A 124 -1.67 1.37 -17.25
N VAL A 125 -3.00 1.40 -17.18
CA VAL A 125 -3.75 0.93 -16.02
C VAL A 125 -3.54 -0.58 -15.84
N ASP A 126 -3.60 -1.37 -16.90
CA ASP A 126 -3.38 -2.81 -16.87
C ASP A 126 -1.96 -3.16 -16.43
N GLU A 127 -0.95 -2.45 -16.91
CA GLU A 127 0.43 -2.60 -16.45
C GLU A 127 0.59 -2.26 -14.96
N LEU A 128 -0.03 -1.18 -14.49
CA LEU A 128 0.01 -0.78 -13.07
C LEU A 128 -0.75 -1.76 -12.17
N ILE A 129 -1.83 -2.37 -12.65
CA ILE A 129 -2.56 -3.45 -11.96
C ILE A 129 -1.71 -4.72 -11.93
N ALA A 130 -1.08 -5.09 -13.05
CA ALA A 130 -0.18 -6.23 -13.12
C ALA A 130 1.03 -6.05 -12.20
N ALA A 131 1.52 -4.82 -12.07
CA ALA A 131 2.55 -4.44 -11.11
C ALA A 131 2.05 -4.35 -9.66
N GLY A 132 0.76 -4.55 -9.38
CA GLY A 132 0.18 -4.50 -8.04
C GLY A 132 0.24 -3.11 -7.38
N LEU A 133 0.32 -2.05 -8.18
CA LEU A 133 0.32 -0.67 -7.73
C LEU A 133 -1.09 -0.07 -7.76
N LEU A 134 -1.89 -0.45 -8.76
CA LEU A 134 -3.31 -0.17 -8.85
C LEU A 134 -4.14 -1.45 -8.70
N VAL A 135 -5.43 -1.27 -8.40
CA VAL A 135 -6.44 -2.32 -8.38
C VAL A 135 -7.72 -1.81 -9.04
N GLU A 136 -8.55 -2.74 -9.48
CA GLU A 136 -9.92 -2.50 -9.94
C GLU A 136 -10.88 -3.06 -8.89
N PRO A 137 -11.40 -2.22 -7.97
CA PRO A 137 -12.32 -2.67 -6.93
C PRO A 137 -13.67 -3.05 -7.57
N ARG A 138 -13.89 -4.34 -7.83
CA ARG A 138 -15.12 -4.87 -8.46
C ARG A 138 -16.33 -4.87 -7.51
N ARG A 139 -16.73 -3.70 -7.01
CA ARG A 139 -17.92 -3.53 -6.15
C ARG A 139 -18.64 -2.20 -6.43
N PRO A 140 -19.98 -2.16 -6.40
CA PRO A 140 -20.74 -0.93 -6.52
C PRO A 140 -20.34 0.11 -5.47
N GLY A 141 -20.27 1.39 -5.88
CA GLY A 141 -19.93 2.50 -4.98
C GLY A 141 -18.44 2.67 -4.69
N LEU A 142 -17.58 1.83 -5.26
CA LEU A 142 -16.13 2.03 -5.26
C LEU A 142 -15.68 2.65 -6.59
N PRO A 143 -14.58 3.43 -6.58
CA PRO A 143 -14.00 3.95 -7.81
C PRO A 143 -13.56 2.82 -8.73
N ALA A 144 -13.63 3.03 -10.04
CA ALA A 144 -13.21 2.03 -11.02
C ALA A 144 -11.73 1.62 -10.84
N ILE A 145 -10.87 2.57 -10.49
CA ILE A 145 -9.43 2.35 -10.32
C ILE A 145 -9.00 2.92 -8.97
N ALA A 146 -8.22 2.16 -8.20
CA ALA A 146 -7.69 2.60 -6.91
C ALA A 146 -6.22 2.23 -6.73
N VAL A 147 -5.52 2.97 -5.88
CA VAL A 147 -4.19 2.60 -5.41
C VAL A 147 -4.31 1.33 -4.57
N ALA A 148 -3.44 0.35 -4.83
CA ALA A 148 -3.53 -0.96 -4.19
C ALA A 148 -3.29 -0.94 -2.67
N HIS A 149 -2.57 0.08 -2.17
CA HIS A 149 -2.25 0.22 -0.75
C HIS A 149 -1.97 1.69 -0.38
N ASP A 150 -2.47 2.15 0.78
CA ASP A 150 -2.33 3.54 1.25
C ASP A 150 -0.88 4.04 1.31
N LEU A 151 0.06 3.21 1.78
CA LEU A 151 1.50 3.49 1.72
C LEU A 151 2.00 3.94 0.34
N TYR A 152 1.52 3.33 -0.75
CA TYR A 152 1.94 3.78 -2.09
C TYR A 152 1.47 5.20 -2.39
N ARG A 153 0.24 5.54 -1.96
CA ARG A 153 -0.30 6.90 -2.08
C ARG A 153 0.47 7.88 -1.20
N GLU A 154 0.74 7.54 0.07
CA GLU A 154 1.52 8.38 0.98
C GLU A 154 2.88 8.74 0.37
N VAL A 155 3.64 7.72 -0.05
CA VAL A 155 4.99 7.92 -0.62
C VAL A 155 4.92 8.68 -1.95
N ALA A 156 3.90 8.46 -2.78
CA ALA A 156 3.72 9.26 -3.99
C ALA A 156 3.47 10.74 -3.68
N LEU A 157 2.59 11.04 -2.72
CA LEU A 157 2.31 12.42 -2.31
C LEU A 157 3.53 13.11 -1.69
N GLU A 158 4.31 12.39 -0.88
CA GLU A 158 5.56 12.90 -0.28
C GLU A 158 6.65 13.19 -1.32
N THR A 159 6.73 12.37 -2.39
CA THR A 159 7.74 12.54 -3.45
C THR A 159 7.32 13.52 -4.54
N LEU A 160 6.07 14.00 -4.53
CA LEU A 160 5.58 14.99 -5.47
C LEU A 160 6.01 16.40 -5.09
N THR A 161 6.61 17.12 -6.04
CA THR A 161 6.81 18.58 -5.88
C THR A 161 5.46 19.30 -5.76
N ALA A 162 5.41 20.38 -4.99
CA ALA A 162 4.20 21.21 -4.86
C ALA A 162 3.67 21.71 -6.22
N ALA A 163 4.54 21.98 -7.19
CA ALA A 163 4.15 22.39 -8.54
C ALA A 163 3.40 21.27 -9.29
N ARG A 164 3.87 20.03 -9.21
CA ARG A 164 3.20 18.86 -9.80
C ARG A 164 1.87 18.58 -9.12
N GLN A 165 1.83 18.62 -7.79
CA GLN A 165 0.59 18.41 -7.04
C GLN A 165 -0.49 19.41 -7.45
N ARG A 166 -0.18 20.71 -7.49
CA ARG A 166 -1.11 21.76 -7.97
C ARG A 166 -1.55 21.55 -9.42
N ARG A 167 -0.66 21.06 -10.28
CA ARG A 167 -1.00 20.73 -11.67
C ARG A 167 -2.03 19.58 -11.70
N TYR A 168 -1.79 18.48 -11.00
CA TYR A 168 -2.69 17.34 -10.97
C TYR A 168 -4.04 17.68 -10.34
N THR A 169 -4.08 18.44 -9.24
CA THR A 169 -5.33 18.93 -8.66
C THR A 169 -6.14 19.75 -9.66
N ARG A 170 -5.51 20.64 -10.43
CA ARG A 170 -6.20 21.41 -11.48
C ARG A 170 -6.70 20.54 -12.63
N GLN A 171 -5.94 19.52 -13.02
CA GLN A 171 -6.35 18.60 -14.09
C GLN A 171 -7.55 17.74 -13.69
N LEU A 172 -7.66 17.39 -12.41
CA LEU A 172 -8.77 16.61 -11.85
C LEU A 172 -10.06 17.42 -11.64
N ALA A 173 -9.94 18.74 -11.49
CA ALA A 173 -11.07 19.64 -11.29
C ALA A 173 -11.70 20.18 -12.61
N ALA A 174 -11.10 19.84 -13.76
CA ALA A 174 -11.55 20.25 -15.09
C ALA A 174 -12.38 19.15 -15.76
#